data_AF-A0A950NM88-F1
#
_entry.id   AF-A0A950NM88-F1
#
_cell.length_a   1.000
_cell.length_b   1.000
_cell.length_c   1.000
_cell.angle_alpha   90.00
_cell.angle_beta   90.00
_cell.angle_gamma   90.00
#
_symmetry.space_group_name_H-M   'P 1'
#
loop_
_entity.id
_entity.type
_entity.pdbx_description
1 polymer ?
#
loop_
_entity_poly.entity_id
_entity_poly.type
_entity_poly.pdbx_seq_one_letter_code
_entity_poly.pdbx_strand_id
1 'polypeptide(L)'
;MSQTGFATFDHTVEKTNEVLKDIEDAYGWPHTRRQQSYDALRVVLHTLRDRLPVQEAADLGAQLPMLVRGVYYESWSPSRVPVKMSRDEFLERIRDEYPFEI
;
A
#
# COMPACT_ATOMS: atom_id res chain seq x y z
N MET A 1 -19.26 -2.60 -9.50
CA MET A 1 -19.07 -1.39 -10.32
C MET A 1 -19.37 -0.19 -9.44
N SER A 2 -18.33 0.39 -8.83
CA SER A 2 -18.47 1.70 -8.18
C SER A 2 -18.72 2.73 -9.29
N GLN A 3 -19.77 3.54 -9.18
CA GLN A 3 -20.07 4.60 -10.14
C GLN A 3 -19.80 5.94 -9.48
N THR A 4 -18.61 6.48 -9.73
CA THR A 4 -18.21 7.83 -9.33
C THR A 4 -18.69 8.89 -10.33
N GLY A 5 -19.22 8.46 -11.48
CA GLY A 5 -19.62 9.34 -12.58
C GLY A 5 -18.45 9.73 -13.49
N PHE A 6 -17.24 9.23 -13.23
CA PHE A 6 -16.05 9.50 -14.03
C PHE A 6 -15.25 8.21 -14.26
N ALA A 7 -15.18 7.76 -15.51
CA ALA A 7 -14.61 6.45 -15.88
C ALA A 7 -13.18 6.21 -15.39
N THR A 8 -12.35 7.27 -15.29
CA THR A 8 -10.98 7.15 -14.78
C THR A 8 -10.94 6.81 -13.29
N PHE A 9 -11.87 7.37 -12.50
CA PHE A 9 -11.99 7.08 -11.08
C PHE A 9 -12.59 5.69 -10.85
N ASP A 10 -13.59 5.31 -11.64
CA ASP A 10 -14.17 3.96 -11.58
C ASP A 10 -13.11 2.90 -11.84
N HIS A 11 -12.28 3.10 -12.87
CA HIS A 11 -11.20 2.18 -13.23
C HIS A 11 -10.11 2.07 -12.16
N THR A 12 -9.72 3.17 -11.49
CA THR A 12 -8.75 3.03 -10.39
C THR A 12 -9.35 2.37 -9.16
N VAL A 13 -10.64 2.56 -8.88
CA VAL A 13 -11.34 1.88 -7.78
C VAL A 13 -11.42 0.38 -8.07
N GLU A 14 -11.70 -0.01 -9.31
CA GLU A 14 -11.68 -1.41 -9.73
C GLU A 14 -10.31 -2.05 -9.54
N LYS A 15 -9.24 -1.43 -10.06
CA LYS A 15 -7.86 -1.94 -9.88
C LYS A 15 -7.43 -2.02 -8.42
N THR A 16 -7.75 -1.01 -7.60
CA THR A 16 -7.49 -1.08 -6.17
C THR A 16 -8.25 -2.23 -5.54
N ASN A 17 -9.48 -2.48 -5.99
CA ASN A 17 -10.26 -3.59 -5.47
C ASN A 17 -9.67 -4.96 -5.83
N GLU A 18 -9.12 -5.11 -7.03
CA GLU A 18 -8.40 -6.31 -7.45
C GLU A 18 -7.19 -6.57 -6.56
N VAL A 19 -6.33 -5.57 -6.34
CA VAL A 19 -5.15 -5.70 -5.47
C VAL A 19 -5.52 -6.15 -4.05
N LEU A 20 -6.55 -5.53 -3.46
CA LEU A 20 -6.99 -5.91 -2.11
C LEU A 20 -7.60 -7.32 -2.07
N LYS A 21 -8.26 -7.74 -3.16
CA LYS A 21 -8.80 -9.10 -3.28
C LYS A 21 -7.66 -10.13 -3.38
N ASP A 22 -6.60 -9.84 -4.13
CA ASP A 22 -5.44 -10.74 -4.22
C ASP A 22 -4.78 -10.95 -2.84
N ILE A 23 -4.75 -9.90 -2.00
CA ILE A 23 -4.30 -10.01 -0.60
C ILE A 23 -5.24 -10.89 0.22
N GLU A 24 -6.55 -10.68 0.10
CA GLU A 24 -7.56 -11.51 0.79
C GLU A 24 -7.40 -12.98 0.43
N ASP A 25 -7.29 -13.28 -0.86
CA ASP A 25 -7.19 -14.63 -1.39
C ASP A 25 -5.88 -15.30 -0.95
N ALA A 26 -4.75 -14.57 -0.92
CA ALA A 26 -3.46 -15.10 -0.47
C ALA A 26 -3.44 -15.52 1.01
N TYR A 27 -4.21 -14.83 1.86
CA TYR A 27 -4.29 -15.11 3.30
C TYR A 27 -5.57 -15.85 3.71
N GLY A 28 -6.47 -16.17 2.77
CA GLY A 28 -7.76 -16.78 3.04
C GLY A 28 -8.69 -15.89 3.89
N TRP A 29 -8.51 -14.56 3.83
CA TRP A 29 -9.32 -13.62 4.58
C TRP A 29 -10.68 -13.41 3.91
N PRO A 30 -11.79 -13.44 4.66
CA PRO A 30 -13.09 -13.10 4.09
C PRO A 30 -13.12 -11.62 3.71
N HIS A 31 -13.94 -11.29 2.70
CA HIS A 31 -14.12 -9.91 2.23
C HIS A 31 -14.56 -8.92 3.33
N THR A 32 -15.20 -9.42 4.41
CA THR A 32 -15.55 -8.60 5.59
C THR A 32 -14.33 -8.02 6.31
N ARG A 33 -13.12 -8.55 6.05
CA ARG A 33 -11.84 -8.03 6.54
C ARG A 33 -11.13 -7.14 5.52
N ARG A 34 -11.86 -6.51 4.58
CA ARG A 34 -11.31 -5.56 3.59
C ARG A 34 -10.34 -4.53 4.18
N GLN A 35 -10.70 -3.98 5.34
CA GLN A 35 -9.88 -2.98 6.04
C GLN A 35 -8.52 -3.56 6.44
N GLN A 36 -8.49 -4.83 6.86
CA GLN A 36 -7.27 -5.54 7.19
C GLN A 36 -6.34 -5.66 5.97
N SER A 37 -6.88 -6.01 4.81
CA SER A 37 -6.13 -6.07 3.55
C SER A 37 -5.62 -4.69 3.10
N TYR A 38 -6.42 -3.65 3.31
CA TYR A 38 -6.04 -2.27 3.02
C TYR A 38 -4.88 -1.81 3.90
N ASP A 39 -4.94 -2.05 5.21
CA ASP A 39 -3.85 -1.66 6.12
C ASP A 39 -2.59 -2.48 5.86
N ALA A 40 -2.71 -3.76 5.49
CA ALA A 40 -1.57 -4.57 5.08
C ALA A 40 -0.87 -3.96 3.84
N LEU A 41 -1.64 -3.61 2.80
CA LEU A 41 -1.12 -2.94 1.61
C LEU A 41 -0.44 -1.61 1.97
N ARG A 42 -1.11 -0.76 2.74
CA ARG A 42 -0.64 0.57 3.14
C ARG A 42 0.68 0.50 3.91
N VAL A 43 0.73 -0.30 4.98
CA VAL A 43 1.90 -0.40 5.85
C VAL A 43 3.11 -0.95 5.10
N VAL A 44 2.93 -2.00 4.29
CA VAL A 44 4.02 -2.57 3.48
C VAL A 44 4.53 -1.55 2.46
N LEU A 45 3.63 -0.86 1.76
CA LEU A 45 3.99 0.14 0.77
C LEU A 45 4.74 1.34 1.39
N HIS A 46 4.29 1.84 2.55
CA HIS A 46 4.97 2.93 3.27
C HIS A 46 6.34 2.51 3.78
N THR A 47 6.45 1.33 4.39
CA THR A 47 7.73 0.81 4.89
C THR A 47 8.73 0.60 3.74
N LEU A 48 8.27 0.04 2.62
CA LEU A 48 9.10 -0.16 1.43
C LEU A 48 9.54 1.18 0.83
N ARG A 49 8.61 2.13 0.66
CA ARG A 49 8.89 3.48 0.15
C ARG A 49 9.98 4.17 0.95
N ASP A 50 9.87 4.15 2.28
CA ASP A 50 10.79 4.89 3.15
C ASP A 50 12.22 4.35 3.09
N ARG A 51 12.41 3.09 2.65
CA ARG A 51 13.71 2.46 2.44
C ARG A 51 14.36 2.87 1.11
N LEU A 52 13.60 3.35 0.14
CA LEU A 52 14.09 3.67 -1.21
C LEU A 52 14.61 5.12 -1.30
N PRO A 53 15.64 5.38 -2.12
CA PRO A 53 15.94 6.73 -2.60
C PRO A 53 14.73 7.37 -3.28
N VAL A 54 14.65 8.70 -3.24
CA VAL A 54 13.52 9.47 -3.81
C VAL A 54 13.21 9.08 -5.26
N GLN A 55 14.23 8.88 -6.10
CA GLN A 55 14.04 8.51 -7.50
C GLN A 55 13.42 7.11 -7.64
N GLU A 56 13.93 6.12 -6.90
CA GLU A 56 13.42 4.74 -6.94
C GLU A 56 12.00 4.66 -6.36
N ALA A 57 11.71 5.45 -5.32
CA ALA A 57 10.35 5.58 -4.78
C ALA A 57 9.39 6.18 -5.83
N ALA A 58 9.85 7.16 -6.60
CA ALA A 58 9.06 7.76 -7.69
C ALA A 58 8.76 6.74 -8.80
N ASP A 59 9.77 5.96 -9.21
CA ASP A 59 9.64 4.94 -10.25
C ASP A 59 8.68 3.82 -9.80
N LEU A 60 8.74 3.39 -8.53
CA LEU A 60 7.79 2.45 -7.95
C LEU A 60 6.37 3.02 -7.95
N GLY A 61 6.20 4.26 -7.48
CA GLY A 61 4.90 4.93 -7.44
C GLY A 61 4.24 5.07 -8.83
N ALA A 62 5.04 5.19 -9.89
CA ALA A 62 4.55 5.26 -11.26
C ALA A 62 3.85 3.97 -11.73
N GLN A 63 4.20 2.82 -11.16
CA GLN A 63 3.58 1.52 -11.48
C GLN A 63 2.25 1.28 -10.77
N LEU A 64 1.94 2.07 -9.74
CA LEU A 64 0.73 1.87 -8.92
C LEU A 64 -0.53 2.45 -9.59
N PRO A 65 -1.70 1.81 -9.43
CA PRO A 65 -2.99 2.42 -9.76
C PRO A 65 -3.16 3.77 -9.06
N MET A 66 -3.87 4.72 -9.68
CA MET A 66 -3.98 6.12 -9.21
C MET A 66 -4.36 6.23 -7.72
N LEU A 67 -5.36 5.48 -7.26
CA LEU A 67 -5.80 5.50 -5.87
C LEU A 67 -4.76 4.88 -4.92
N VAL A 68 -4.15 3.75 -5.29
CA VAL A 68 -3.06 3.13 -4.52
C VAL A 68 -1.84 4.05 -4.46
N ARG A 69 -1.57 4.80 -5.53
CA ARG A 69 -0.50 5.81 -5.57
C ARG A 69 -0.76 6.94 -4.57
N GLY A 70 -2.01 7.36 -4.41
CA GLY A 70 -2.41 8.32 -3.37
C GLY A 70 -2.09 7.79 -1.97
N VAL A 71 -2.47 6.54 -1.69
CA VAL A 71 -2.11 5.85 -0.43
C VAL A 71 -0.60 5.78 -0.29
N TYR A 72 0.12 5.36 -1.32
CA TYR A 72 1.59 5.21 -1.31
C TYR A 72 2.32 6.50 -0.94
N TYR A 73 1.88 7.67 -1.39
CA TYR A 73 2.52 8.95 -1.07
C TYR A 73 1.98 9.65 0.18
N GLU A 74 0.92 9.12 0.78
CA GLU A 74 0.35 9.65 2.01
C GLU A 74 1.43 9.77 3.11
N SER A 75 1.46 10.94 3.76
CA SER A 75 2.37 11.26 4.87
C SER A 75 3.87 11.09 4.57
N TRP A 76 4.29 11.08 3.30
CA TRP A 76 5.70 10.90 2.94
C TRP A 76 6.55 12.13 3.25
N SER A 77 7.77 11.93 3.76
CA SER A 77 8.78 12.96 3.95
C SER A 77 10.05 12.66 3.14
N PRO A 78 10.18 13.17 1.90
CA PRO A 78 11.31 12.88 1.01
C PRO A 78 12.68 13.31 1.57
N SER A 79 12.72 14.26 2.50
CA SER A 79 13.96 14.74 3.13
C SER A 79 14.54 13.77 4.16
N ARG A 80 13.80 12.70 4.53
CA ARG A 80 14.20 11.73 5.56
C ARG A 80 14.53 10.35 5.00
N VAL A 81 14.46 10.17 3.68
CA VAL A 81 14.73 8.89 2.99
C VAL A 81 16.07 8.95 2.24
N PRO A 82 16.75 7.81 2.01
CA PRO A 82 16.37 6.45 2.41
C PRO A 82 16.63 6.18 3.90
N VAL A 83 15.68 5.49 4.54
CA VAL A 83 15.83 4.92 5.88
C VAL A 83 16.51 3.56 5.75
N LYS A 84 17.72 3.43 6.33
CA LYS A 84 18.43 2.15 6.38
C LYS A 84 17.74 1.23 7.39
N MET A 85 17.45 0.01 6.96
CA MET A 85 16.88 -1.05 7.78
C MET A 85 17.58 -2.38 7.49
N SER A 86 17.72 -3.24 8.49
CA SER A 86 17.91 -4.67 8.28
C SER A 86 16.60 -5.32 7.86
N ARG A 87 16.63 -6.62 7.53
CA ARG A 87 15.41 -7.39 7.29
C ARG A 87 14.52 -7.41 8.53
N ASP A 88 15.12 -7.56 9.71
CA ASP A 88 14.37 -7.71 10.96
C ASP A 88 13.73 -6.38 11.36
N GLU A 89 14.45 -5.27 11.25
CA GLU A 89 13.91 -3.91 11.48
C GLU A 89 12.77 -3.57 10.51
N PHE A 90 12.86 -4.04 9.25
CA PHE A 90 11.79 -3.87 8.27
C PHE A 90 10.51 -4.62 8.67
N LEU A 91 10.65 -5.87 9.11
CA LEU A 91 9.52 -6.70 9.54
C LEU A 91 8.93 -6.21 10.87
N GLU A 92 9.78 -5.74 11.79
CA GLU A 92 9.37 -5.14 13.06
C GLU A 92 8.54 -3.88 12.83
N ARG A 93 9.02 -2.96 11.99
CA ARG A 93 8.26 -1.75 11.64
C ARG A 93 6.89 -2.06 11.03
N ILE A 94 6.81 -3.07 10.17
CA ILE A 94 5.52 -3.51 9.61
C ILE A 94 4.59 -4.02 10.71
N ARG A 95 5.09 -4.81 11.65
CA ARG A 95 4.29 -5.34 12.77
C ARG A 95 3.80 -4.23 13.69
N ASP A 96 4.64 -3.24 13.97
CA ASP A 96 4.30 -2.12 14.85
C ASP A 96 3.24 -1.19 14.24
N GLU A 97 3.31 -0.96 12.93
CA GLU A 97 2.37 -0.07 12.21
C GLU A 97 1.08 -0.78 11.77
N TYR A 98 1.07 -2.11 11.74
CA TYR A 98 -0.08 -2.91 11.31
C TYR A 98 -1.03 -3.21 12.48
N PRO A 99 -2.28 -2.72 12.45
CA PRO A 99 -3.15 -2.70 13.64
C PRO A 99 -3.89 -4.02 13.92
N PHE A 100 -3.70 -5.06 13.10
CA PHE A 100 -4.42 -6.33 13.24
C PHE A 100 -3.48 -7.47 13.64
N GLU A 101 -4.00 -8.43 14.40
CA GLU A 101 -3.29 -9.68 14.62
C GLU A 101 -3.37 -10.56 13.37
N ILE A 102 -2.25 -11.20 13.01
CA ILE A 102 -2.11 -12.11 11.86
C ILE A 102 -2.19 -13.55 12.35
#